data_AF-A0A964P936-F1
#
_entry.id   AF-A0A964P936-F1
#
_cell.length_a   1.000
_cell.length_b   1.000
_cell.length_c   1.000
_cell.angle_alpha   90.00
_cell.angle_beta   90.00
_cell.angle_gamma   90.00
#
_symmetry.space_group_name_H-M   'P 1'
#
loop_
_entity.id
_entity.type
_entity.pdbx_description
1 polymer ?
#
loop_
_entity_poly.entity_id
_entity_poly.type
_entity_poly.pdbx_seq_one_letter_code
_entity_poly.pdbx_strand_id
1 'polypeptide(L)'
;MNHWLFIAPALVVALAMSTFTQAQETIKDRKAFIPSRKQAAVGGKAIGILLTDGQPVLSTEGRSGPADQLVFSSGGNSYRWIYVPTQDNPQITNLQVPVGDKGEKAVYAALNLANPRAVLPWAVTQSYALVELEVNGGRGSPAGDSFVATEIKVIENSKDFPLKVADVVKQVKARYEEYLVKQKNAIDKAMKDGLEKSLGGKPATGPRERKDLMYLTWLPESSTLRVHFRTTISDGAYTVVNVGDPRLPPRKLPLAPKGKVLPRDPGSVVFIVPEEFVLRAAPPKNFATKVGTTFGIEFGQAYIVNKKGEVTGTETLPIDSFTQQLNAPVGIGGPRPLPLPVPPVREEK
;
A
#
# COMPACT_ATOMS: atom_id res chain seq x y z
N MET A 1 -54.10 -37.92 30.92
CA MET A 1 -52.78 -38.07 30.25
C MET A 1 -51.93 -36.90 30.68
N ASN A 2 -50.99 -37.12 31.61
CA ASN A 2 -50.20 -36.06 32.24
C ASN A 2 -48.94 -35.80 31.41
N HIS A 3 -48.87 -34.64 30.75
CA HIS A 3 -47.64 -34.17 30.12
C HIS A 3 -46.70 -33.58 31.17
N TRP A 4 -45.61 -34.29 31.45
CA TRP A 4 -44.49 -33.80 32.23
C TRP A 4 -43.61 -32.90 31.36
N LEU A 5 -43.53 -31.63 31.75
CA LEU A 5 -42.66 -30.62 31.17
C LEU A 5 -41.25 -30.78 31.76
N PHE A 6 -40.32 -31.40 31.03
CA PHE A 6 -38.92 -31.48 31.43
C PHE A 6 -38.23 -30.14 31.16
N ILE A 7 -38.02 -29.35 32.21
CA ILE A 7 -37.15 -28.17 32.19
C ILE A 7 -35.70 -28.68 32.25
N ALA A 8 -34.99 -28.66 31.12
CA ALA A 8 -33.57 -28.96 31.10
C ALA A 8 -32.79 -27.84 31.83
N PRO A 9 -31.88 -28.17 32.77
CA PRO A 9 -31.04 -27.16 33.41
C PRO A 9 -30.07 -26.58 32.38
N ALA A 10 -30.18 -25.27 32.13
CA ALA A 10 -29.20 -24.53 31.35
C ALA A 10 -27.87 -24.51 32.12
N LEU A 11 -26.95 -25.38 31.71
CA LEU A 11 -25.57 -25.40 32.20
C LEU A 11 -24.87 -24.11 31.74
N VAL A 12 -24.84 -23.10 32.62
CA VAL A 12 -24.05 -21.88 32.42
C VAL A 12 -22.57 -22.26 32.57
N VAL A 13 -21.92 -22.58 31.47
CA VAL A 13 -20.46 -22.74 31.43
C VAL A 13 -19.86 -21.33 31.57
N ALA A 14 -19.49 -20.97 32.79
CA ALA A 14 -18.68 -19.79 33.05
C ALA A 14 -17.29 -20.01 32.44
N LEU A 15 -17.12 -19.61 31.18
CA LEU A 15 -15.81 -19.51 30.56
C LEU A 15 -15.00 -18.48 31.36
N ALA A 16 -14.09 -18.97 32.19
CA ALA A 16 -13.08 -18.16 32.84
C ALA A 16 -12.27 -17.47 31.74
N MET A 17 -12.61 -16.21 31.47
CA MET A 17 -11.86 -15.34 30.58
C MET A 17 -10.51 -15.09 31.26
N SER A 18 -9.52 -15.93 30.93
CA SER A 18 -8.15 -15.71 31.39
C SER A 18 -7.70 -14.35 30.86
N THR A 19 -7.53 -13.39 31.76
CA THR A 19 -7.03 -12.06 31.45
C THR A 19 -5.52 -12.18 31.21
N PHE A 20 -5.14 -12.72 30.07
CA PHE A 20 -3.78 -12.59 29.59
C PHE A 20 -3.50 -11.10 29.38
N THR A 21 -2.70 -10.51 30.27
CA THR A 21 -2.14 -9.17 30.08
C THR A 21 -1.29 -9.23 28.82
N GLN A 22 -1.86 -8.83 27.69
CA GLN A 22 -1.14 -8.79 26.43
C GLN A 22 -0.03 -7.76 26.53
N ALA A 23 1.19 -8.13 26.14
CA ALA A 23 2.27 -7.19 26.04
C ALA A 23 1.86 -6.09 25.06
N GLN A 24 1.88 -4.83 25.53
CA GLN A 24 1.68 -3.66 24.71
C GLN A 24 3.03 -2.98 24.52
N GLU A 25 3.53 -3.01 23.29
CA GLU A 25 4.79 -2.36 22.93
C GLU A 25 4.51 -1.02 22.23
N THR A 26 5.25 0.03 22.58
CA THR A 26 5.16 1.34 21.90
C THR A 26 6.21 1.41 20.80
N ILE A 27 5.78 1.59 19.55
CA ILE A 27 6.66 1.70 18.40
C ILE A 27 7.37 3.05 18.40
N LYS A 28 8.70 3.02 18.41
CA LYS A 28 9.55 4.22 18.35
C LYS A 28 9.87 4.65 16.93
N ASP A 29 10.12 3.68 16.04
CA ASP A 29 10.40 3.95 14.63
C ASP A 29 9.11 3.94 13.80
N ARG A 30 8.56 5.14 13.59
CA ARG A 30 7.36 5.34 12.75
C ARG A 30 7.56 4.88 11.31
N LYS A 31 8.77 5.06 10.76
CA LYS A 31 9.06 4.73 9.36
C LYS A 31 9.11 3.22 9.15
N ALA A 32 9.48 2.46 10.18
CA ALA A 32 9.46 0.99 10.16
C ALA A 32 8.08 0.40 10.48
N PHE A 33 7.09 1.19 10.88
CA PHE A 33 5.77 0.67 11.26
C PHE A 33 5.06 -0.04 10.10
N ILE A 34 5.16 0.49 8.88
CA ILE A 34 4.75 -0.20 7.64
C ILE A 34 5.94 -0.15 6.70
N PRO A 35 6.45 -1.29 6.19
CA PRO A 35 7.60 -1.29 5.32
C PRO A 35 7.33 -0.49 4.04
N SER A 36 8.36 0.19 3.54
CA SER A 36 8.32 0.93 2.28
C SER A 36 9.47 0.52 1.40
N ARG A 37 9.16 -0.05 0.22
CA ARG A 37 10.13 -0.60 -0.75
C ARG A 37 11.20 -1.50 -0.12
N LYS A 38 10.85 -2.21 0.95
CA LYS A 38 11.73 -3.18 1.60
C LYS A 38 11.40 -4.56 1.07
N GLN A 39 12.18 -5.04 0.11
CA GLN A 39 12.01 -6.36 -0.47
C GLN A 39 13.13 -7.27 0.03
N ALA A 40 12.75 -8.49 0.43
CA ALA A 40 13.70 -9.55 0.74
C ALA A 40 13.72 -10.58 -0.38
N ALA A 41 14.81 -11.36 -0.43
CA ALA A 41 14.82 -12.59 -1.20
C ALA A 41 13.74 -13.54 -0.66
N VAL A 42 13.15 -14.32 -1.56
CA VAL A 42 12.11 -15.29 -1.28
C VAL A 42 12.61 -16.64 -1.77
N GLY A 43 12.61 -17.65 -0.90
CA GLY A 43 13.06 -19.00 -1.26
C GLY A 43 12.18 -19.66 -2.33
N GLY A 44 12.62 -20.80 -2.84
CA GLY A 44 11.87 -21.59 -3.83
C GLY A 44 10.48 -22.03 -3.36
N LYS A 45 10.31 -22.18 -2.06
CA LYS A 45 9.02 -22.28 -1.39
C LYS A 45 8.88 -21.16 -0.37
N ALA A 46 7.70 -20.57 -0.30
CA ALA A 46 7.43 -19.49 0.64
C ALA A 46 6.01 -19.55 1.19
N ILE A 47 5.88 -19.37 2.50
CA ILE A 47 4.58 -19.16 3.15
C ILE A 47 4.35 -17.66 3.30
N GLY A 48 3.17 -17.19 2.93
CA GLY A 48 2.81 -15.80 3.09
C GLY A 48 1.33 -15.53 2.91
N ILE A 49 0.97 -14.25 2.95
CA ILE A 49 -0.39 -13.80 2.71
C ILE A 49 -0.53 -13.35 1.27
N LEU A 50 -1.57 -13.87 0.63
CA LEU A 50 -2.04 -13.39 -0.65
C LEU A 50 -3.30 -12.54 -0.44
N LEU A 51 -3.31 -11.31 -0.98
CA LEU A 51 -4.40 -10.36 -0.73
C LEU A 51 -4.74 -9.46 -1.93
N THR A 52 -6.02 -9.08 -2.05
CA THR A 52 -6.56 -8.25 -3.16
C THR A 52 -6.48 -6.74 -2.90
N ASP A 53 -6.38 -6.30 -1.63
CA ASP A 53 -6.41 -4.88 -1.25
C ASP A 53 -5.00 -4.32 -1.00
N GLY A 54 -4.06 -4.65 -1.91
CA GLY A 54 -2.66 -4.25 -1.79
C GLY A 54 -2.38 -2.80 -2.23
N GLN A 55 -3.25 -2.25 -3.09
CA GLN A 55 -3.00 -0.98 -3.78
C GLN A 55 -2.84 0.23 -2.83
N PRO A 56 -3.59 0.36 -1.71
CA PRO A 56 -3.36 1.45 -0.77
C PRO A 56 -1.93 1.49 -0.22
N VAL A 57 -1.33 0.34 0.10
CA VAL A 57 0.06 0.24 0.58
C VAL A 57 1.03 0.52 -0.55
N LEU A 58 0.85 -0.13 -1.71
CA LEU A 58 1.68 0.09 -2.89
C LEU A 58 1.74 1.56 -3.32
N SER A 59 0.62 2.28 -3.22
CA SER A 59 0.54 3.70 -3.57
C SER A 59 1.44 4.56 -2.67
N THR A 60 1.60 4.19 -1.40
CA THR A 60 2.55 4.87 -0.49
C THR A 60 4.01 4.62 -0.85
N GLU A 61 4.28 3.58 -1.63
CA GLU A 61 5.59 3.25 -2.20
C GLU A 61 5.79 3.87 -3.60
N GLY A 62 4.82 4.64 -4.11
CA GLY A 62 4.82 5.13 -5.49
C GLY A 62 4.68 4.02 -6.53
N ARG A 63 4.02 2.92 -6.16
CA ARG A 63 3.74 1.78 -7.05
C ARG A 63 2.24 1.74 -7.35
N SER A 64 1.93 1.36 -8.58
CA SER A 64 0.56 1.30 -9.08
C SER A 64 0.39 0.09 -9.97
N GLY A 65 -0.80 -0.51 -9.94
CA GLY A 65 -1.20 -1.57 -10.85
C GLY A 65 -2.72 -1.67 -10.90
N PRO A 66 -3.27 -2.73 -11.55
CA PRO A 66 -4.71 -2.95 -11.64
C PRO A 66 -5.40 -2.98 -10.27
N ALA A 67 -6.64 -2.51 -10.22
CA ALA A 67 -7.40 -2.40 -8.96
C ALA A 67 -7.70 -3.77 -8.33
N ASP A 68 -7.75 -4.83 -9.15
CA ASP A 68 -8.02 -6.22 -8.76
C ASP A 68 -6.76 -7.08 -8.64
N GLN A 69 -5.57 -6.49 -8.70
CA GLN A 69 -4.33 -7.26 -8.58
C GLN A 69 -4.20 -7.88 -7.18
N LEU A 70 -3.69 -9.12 -7.11
CA LEU A 70 -3.25 -9.72 -5.86
C LEU A 70 -1.77 -9.44 -5.64
N VAL A 71 -1.42 -9.27 -4.37
CA VAL A 71 -0.05 -9.13 -3.92
C VAL A 71 0.28 -10.16 -2.87
N PHE A 72 1.57 -10.49 -2.76
CA PHE A 72 2.11 -11.40 -1.75
C PHE A 72 2.89 -10.64 -0.70
N SER A 73 2.72 -11.02 0.58
CA SER A 73 3.53 -10.52 1.71
C SER A 73 4.05 -11.66 2.57
N SER A 74 5.34 -11.60 2.90
CA SER A 74 5.99 -12.50 3.85
C SER A 74 7.20 -11.80 4.51
N GLY A 75 7.49 -12.17 5.76
CA GLY A 75 8.64 -11.70 6.53
C GLY A 75 8.63 -10.22 6.89
N GLY A 76 7.47 -9.55 6.94
CA GLY A 76 7.41 -8.12 7.25
C GLY A 76 7.97 -7.21 6.15
N ASN A 77 7.97 -7.69 4.90
CA ASN A 77 8.45 -6.97 3.74
C ASN A 77 7.31 -6.34 2.92
N SER A 78 7.67 -5.36 2.09
CA SER A 78 6.77 -4.74 1.11
C SER A 78 6.10 -5.78 0.21
N TYR A 79 4.88 -5.46 -0.19
CA TYR A 79 4.09 -6.31 -1.09
C TYR A 79 4.79 -6.54 -2.42
N ARG A 80 4.82 -7.81 -2.87
CA ARG A 80 5.36 -8.18 -4.17
C ARG A 80 4.22 -8.52 -5.12
N TRP A 81 4.32 -8.07 -6.37
CA TRP A 81 3.40 -8.53 -7.42
C TRP A 81 3.71 -9.99 -7.72
N ILE A 82 2.66 -10.76 -7.98
CA ILE A 82 2.81 -12.15 -8.38
C ILE A 82 2.23 -12.34 -9.78
N TYR A 83 3.00 -13.00 -10.63
CA TYR A 83 2.52 -13.48 -11.92
C TYR A 83 2.21 -14.96 -11.81
N VAL A 84 1.16 -15.41 -12.48
CA VAL A 84 0.73 -16.81 -12.45
C VAL A 84 0.65 -17.37 -13.88
N PRO A 85 1.07 -18.64 -14.10
CA PRO A 85 0.87 -19.31 -15.37
C PRO A 85 -0.60 -19.39 -15.75
N THR A 86 -0.89 -19.25 -17.03
CA THR A 86 -2.23 -19.44 -17.58
C THR A 86 -2.17 -20.12 -18.94
N GLN A 87 -3.18 -20.95 -19.23
CA GLN A 87 -3.37 -21.52 -20.57
C GLN A 87 -4.30 -20.65 -21.42
N ASP A 88 -5.18 -19.88 -20.78
CA ASP A 88 -6.26 -19.14 -21.43
C ASP A 88 -5.99 -17.64 -21.40
N ASN A 89 -5.87 -17.03 -22.59
CA ASN A 89 -5.73 -15.58 -22.78
C ASN A 89 -4.58 -14.96 -21.95
N PRO A 90 -3.32 -15.39 -22.15
CA PRO A 90 -2.20 -14.79 -21.44
C PRO A 90 -2.06 -13.30 -21.78
N GLN A 91 -2.01 -12.46 -20.75
CA GLN A 91 -1.72 -11.02 -20.87
C GLN A 91 -0.23 -10.76 -21.14
N ILE A 92 0.63 -11.71 -20.76
CA ILE A 92 2.08 -11.61 -20.90
C ILE A 92 2.58 -12.88 -21.59
N THR A 93 3.03 -12.76 -22.85
CA THR A 93 3.50 -13.91 -23.63
C THR A 93 4.81 -14.48 -23.09
N ASN A 94 5.75 -13.61 -22.71
CA ASN A 94 7.04 -13.98 -22.13
C ASN A 94 7.46 -12.93 -21.09
N LEU A 95 7.80 -13.37 -19.88
CA LEU A 95 8.37 -12.52 -18.84
C LEU A 95 9.73 -13.08 -18.43
N GLN A 96 10.74 -12.22 -18.45
CA GLN A 96 12.05 -12.54 -17.91
C GLN A 96 12.15 -12.01 -16.48
N VAL A 97 12.33 -12.91 -15.50
CA VAL A 97 12.46 -12.55 -14.09
C VAL A 97 13.79 -13.04 -13.52
N PRO A 98 14.38 -12.34 -12.53
CA PRO A 98 15.53 -12.82 -11.81
C PRO A 98 15.14 -13.97 -10.85
N VAL A 99 15.95 -15.01 -10.80
CA VAL A 99 15.78 -16.23 -10.00
C VAL A 99 17.06 -16.59 -9.24
N GLY A 100 16.92 -17.32 -8.14
CA GLY A 100 18.04 -17.72 -7.29
C GLY A 100 18.78 -16.55 -6.64
N ASP A 101 19.80 -16.88 -5.84
CA ASP A 101 20.56 -15.90 -5.06
C ASP A 101 21.41 -14.98 -5.94
N LYS A 102 21.82 -15.47 -7.11
CA LYS A 102 22.65 -14.74 -8.08
C LYS A 102 21.85 -13.88 -9.06
N GLY A 103 20.52 -13.93 -9.01
CA GLY A 103 19.65 -13.18 -9.93
C GLY A 103 19.78 -13.61 -11.39
N GLU A 104 19.98 -14.91 -11.63
CA GLU A 104 19.97 -15.49 -12.97
C GLU A 104 18.64 -15.21 -13.65
N LYS A 105 18.62 -15.02 -14.97
CA LYS A 105 17.38 -14.71 -15.67
C LYS A 105 16.69 -15.99 -16.14
N ALA A 106 15.44 -16.19 -15.73
CA ALA A 106 14.58 -17.23 -16.27
C ALA A 106 13.42 -16.62 -17.06
N VAL A 107 13.02 -17.28 -18.13
CA VAL A 107 11.89 -16.87 -18.97
C VAL A 107 10.70 -17.77 -18.65
N TYR A 108 9.56 -17.15 -18.37
CA TYR A 108 8.29 -17.82 -18.17
C TYR A 108 7.31 -17.33 -19.24
N ALA A 109 6.67 -18.26 -19.91
CA ALA A 109 5.70 -17.97 -20.95
C ALA A 109 4.27 -17.97 -20.40
N ALA A 110 3.36 -17.33 -21.13
CA ALA A 110 1.92 -17.36 -20.90
C ALA A 110 1.52 -17.06 -19.45
N LEU A 111 1.73 -15.82 -19.02
CA LEU A 111 1.45 -15.35 -17.67
C LEU A 111 0.31 -14.32 -17.64
N ASN A 112 -0.36 -14.27 -16.49
CA ASN A 112 -1.20 -13.14 -16.08
C ASN A 112 -0.64 -12.53 -14.80
N LEU A 113 -0.85 -11.23 -14.60
CA LEU A 113 -0.76 -10.67 -13.25
C LEU A 113 -1.86 -11.31 -12.41
N ALA A 114 -1.55 -11.76 -11.20
CA ALA A 114 -2.54 -12.41 -10.38
C ALA A 114 -3.68 -11.43 -10.06
N ASN A 115 -4.90 -11.92 -10.26
CA ASN A 115 -6.18 -11.29 -9.90
C ASN A 115 -7.12 -12.41 -9.42
N PRO A 116 -8.28 -12.13 -8.80
CA PRO A 116 -9.14 -13.17 -8.22
C PRO A 116 -9.48 -14.27 -9.22
N ARG A 117 -9.75 -13.91 -10.49
CA ARG A 117 -10.07 -14.88 -11.55
C ARG A 117 -8.87 -15.76 -11.90
N ALA A 118 -7.69 -15.16 -12.05
CA ALA A 118 -6.48 -15.88 -12.43
C ALA A 118 -6.04 -16.90 -11.37
N VAL A 119 -6.36 -16.67 -10.09
CA VAL A 119 -5.97 -17.58 -8.99
C VAL A 119 -7.03 -18.62 -8.60
N LEU A 120 -8.22 -18.60 -9.23
CA LEU A 120 -9.28 -19.58 -8.98
C LEU A 120 -8.84 -21.05 -9.12
N PRO A 121 -7.98 -21.44 -10.09
CA PRO A 121 -7.54 -22.84 -10.22
C PRO A 121 -6.85 -23.41 -8.97
N TRP A 122 -6.31 -22.54 -8.10
CA TRP A 122 -5.68 -22.92 -6.83
C TRP A 122 -6.60 -22.74 -5.61
N ALA A 123 -7.92 -22.61 -5.84
CA ALA A 123 -8.93 -22.45 -4.81
C ALA A 123 -8.76 -21.20 -3.91
N VAL A 124 -8.07 -20.16 -4.39
CA VAL A 124 -8.01 -18.87 -3.69
C VAL A 124 -9.29 -18.10 -3.99
N THR A 125 -10.25 -18.15 -3.07
CA THR A 125 -11.56 -17.48 -3.24
C THR A 125 -11.79 -16.29 -2.32
N GLN A 126 -10.91 -16.07 -1.34
CA GLN A 126 -11.02 -15.01 -0.34
C GLN A 126 -10.11 -13.83 -0.66
N SER A 127 -10.47 -12.63 -0.19
CA SER A 127 -9.63 -11.43 -0.33
C SER A 127 -8.31 -11.48 0.45
N TYR A 128 -8.21 -12.38 1.43
CA TYR A 128 -7.02 -12.64 2.23
C TYR A 128 -6.92 -14.15 2.43
N ALA A 129 -5.79 -14.75 2.05
CA ALA A 129 -5.55 -16.18 2.24
C ALA A 129 -4.10 -16.42 2.69
N LEU A 130 -3.92 -17.34 3.64
CA LEU A 130 -2.59 -17.89 3.94
C LEU A 130 -2.27 -18.98 2.91
N VAL A 131 -1.18 -18.78 2.17
CA VAL A 131 -0.77 -19.66 1.09
C VAL A 131 0.68 -20.11 1.24
N GLU A 132 0.97 -21.32 0.76
CA GLU A 132 2.30 -21.75 0.37
C GLU A 132 2.43 -21.56 -1.15
N LEU A 133 3.51 -20.91 -1.57
CA LEU A 133 3.84 -20.67 -2.97
C LEU A 133 5.08 -21.47 -3.39
N GLU A 134 5.04 -22.02 -4.61
CA GLU A 134 6.26 -22.33 -5.34
C GLU A 134 6.70 -21.10 -6.15
N VAL A 135 7.89 -20.59 -5.86
CA VAL A 135 8.41 -19.34 -6.42
C VAL A 135 9.39 -19.65 -7.55
N ASN A 136 9.06 -19.15 -8.75
CA ASN A 136 9.86 -19.26 -9.96
C ASN A 136 10.21 -20.74 -10.28
N GLY A 137 9.27 -21.67 -10.14
CA GLY A 137 9.53 -23.09 -10.37
C GLY A 137 10.54 -23.68 -9.37
N GLY A 138 10.45 -23.27 -8.10
CA GLY A 138 11.32 -23.72 -7.01
C GLY A 138 12.68 -23.05 -6.94
N ARG A 139 12.99 -22.09 -7.82
CA ARG A 139 14.30 -21.40 -7.87
C ARG A 139 14.40 -20.21 -6.92
N GLY A 140 13.28 -19.78 -6.35
CA GLY A 140 13.21 -18.58 -5.52
C GLY A 140 13.38 -17.30 -6.33
N SER A 141 13.37 -16.18 -5.64
CA SER A 141 13.52 -14.84 -6.22
C SER A 141 14.39 -13.98 -5.34
N PRO A 142 15.36 -13.21 -5.89
CA PRO A 142 16.08 -12.23 -5.10
C PRO A 142 15.14 -11.11 -4.62
N ALA A 143 15.69 -10.15 -3.86
CA ALA A 143 14.98 -8.94 -3.50
C ALA A 143 14.53 -8.20 -4.78
N GLY A 144 13.22 -8.00 -4.92
CA GLY A 144 12.64 -7.34 -6.08
C GLY A 144 11.14 -7.14 -5.95
N ASP A 145 10.54 -6.42 -6.91
CA ASP A 145 9.12 -6.03 -6.86
C ASP A 145 8.15 -7.19 -7.17
N SER A 146 8.63 -8.25 -7.83
CA SER A 146 7.76 -9.31 -8.35
C SER A 146 8.45 -10.65 -8.53
N PHE A 147 7.67 -11.71 -8.72
CA PHE A 147 8.10 -13.06 -9.09
C PHE A 147 6.96 -13.84 -9.74
N VAL A 148 7.23 -15.02 -10.27
CA VAL A 148 6.23 -15.95 -10.81
C VAL A 148 5.88 -16.98 -9.74
N ALA A 149 4.60 -17.12 -9.39
CA ALA A 149 4.09 -18.19 -8.54
C ALA A 149 3.63 -19.35 -9.44
N THR A 150 4.42 -20.42 -9.50
CA THR A 150 4.15 -21.58 -10.36
C THR A 150 3.15 -22.55 -9.73
N GLU A 151 3.10 -22.58 -8.40
CA GLU A 151 2.10 -23.30 -7.62
C GLU A 151 1.62 -22.42 -6.48
N ILE A 152 0.33 -22.50 -6.16
CA ILE A 152 -0.29 -21.85 -5.01
C ILE A 152 -1.08 -22.91 -4.26
N LYS A 153 -0.87 -23.01 -2.96
CA LYS A 153 -1.63 -23.89 -2.07
C LYS A 153 -2.19 -23.09 -0.92
N VAL A 154 -3.51 -23.03 -0.81
CA VAL A 154 -4.18 -22.50 0.38
C VAL A 154 -3.92 -23.45 1.55
N ILE A 155 -3.33 -22.94 2.63
CA ILE A 155 -2.95 -23.73 3.81
C ILE A 155 -3.66 -23.32 5.09
N GLU A 156 -4.42 -22.23 5.08
CA GLU A 156 -5.34 -21.90 6.17
C GLU A 156 -6.43 -22.97 6.37
N ASN A 157 -6.99 -23.02 7.59
CA ASN A 157 -7.94 -24.05 8.02
C ASN A 157 -7.37 -25.49 7.94
N SER A 158 -6.05 -25.65 7.93
CA SER A 158 -5.39 -26.96 8.03
C SER A 158 -5.10 -27.33 9.48
N LYS A 159 -4.63 -28.56 9.72
CA LYS A 159 -4.19 -29.00 11.06
C LYS A 159 -3.07 -28.12 11.62
N ASP A 160 -2.15 -27.69 10.76
CA ASP A 160 -0.99 -26.89 11.16
C ASP A 160 -1.30 -25.39 11.26
N PHE A 161 -2.25 -24.92 10.43
CA PHE A 161 -2.72 -23.53 10.39
C PHE A 161 -4.24 -23.47 10.52
N PRO A 162 -4.81 -23.69 11.72
CA PRO A 162 -6.25 -23.71 11.91
C PRO A 162 -6.92 -22.33 11.78
N LEU A 163 -6.14 -21.24 11.77
CA LEU A 163 -6.67 -19.90 11.54
C LEU A 163 -7.35 -19.77 10.16
N LYS A 164 -8.32 -18.87 10.05
CA LYS A 164 -8.88 -18.38 8.79
C LYS A 164 -8.54 -16.90 8.66
N VAL A 165 -7.72 -16.52 7.68
CA VAL A 165 -7.17 -15.15 7.63
C VAL A 165 -8.27 -14.11 7.49
N ALA A 166 -9.30 -14.39 6.67
CA ALA A 166 -10.43 -13.48 6.49
C ALA A 166 -11.19 -13.18 7.80
N ASP A 167 -11.43 -14.20 8.64
CA ASP A 167 -12.10 -14.05 9.93
C ASP A 167 -11.24 -13.28 10.92
N VAL A 168 -9.93 -13.57 10.96
CA VAL A 168 -8.96 -12.83 11.78
C VAL A 168 -8.93 -11.36 11.37
N VAL A 169 -8.82 -11.06 10.08
CA VAL A 169 -8.81 -9.67 9.57
C VAL A 169 -10.09 -8.94 9.96
N LYS A 170 -11.26 -9.60 9.84
CA LYS A 170 -12.54 -9.03 10.29
C LYS A 170 -12.53 -8.73 11.79
N GLN A 171 -12.02 -9.64 12.62
CA GLN A 171 -11.93 -9.46 14.07
C GLN A 171 -11.00 -8.29 14.43
N VAL A 172 -9.80 -8.21 13.86
CA VAL A 172 -8.84 -7.15 14.21
C VAL A 172 -9.28 -5.78 13.67
N LYS A 173 -10.00 -5.72 12.55
CA LYS A 173 -10.66 -4.48 12.09
C LYS A 173 -11.66 -3.96 13.13
N ALA A 174 -12.50 -4.84 13.68
CA ALA A 174 -13.44 -4.44 14.72
C ALA A 174 -12.72 -3.93 15.98
N ARG A 175 -11.65 -4.61 16.42
CA ARG A 175 -10.81 -4.15 17.54
C ARG A 175 -10.18 -2.79 17.27
N TYR A 176 -9.78 -2.53 16.02
CA TYR A 176 -9.20 -1.25 15.65
C TYR A 176 -10.23 -0.11 15.71
N GLU A 177 -11.45 -0.35 15.21
CA GLU A 177 -12.53 0.64 15.33
C GLU A 177 -12.87 0.95 16.79
N GLU A 178 -12.91 -0.07 17.66
CA GLU A 178 -13.05 0.15 19.11
C GLU A 178 -11.90 0.98 19.71
N TYR A 179 -10.67 0.73 19.27
CA TYR A 179 -9.51 1.53 19.66
C TYR A 179 -9.68 2.99 19.22
N LEU A 180 -10.15 3.26 18.01
CA LEU A 180 -10.41 4.61 17.52
C LEU A 180 -11.45 5.35 18.37
N VAL A 181 -12.54 4.66 18.75
CA VAL A 181 -13.56 5.22 19.65
C VAL A 181 -12.95 5.58 21.01
N LYS A 182 -12.11 4.70 21.58
CA LYS A 182 -11.41 4.95 22.86
C LYS A 182 -10.41 6.11 22.76
N GLN A 183 -9.77 6.29 21.61
CA GLN A 183 -8.80 7.37 21.37
C GLN A 183 -9.42 8.71 20.98
N LYS A 184 -10.75 8.80 20.80
CA LYS A 184 -11.44 10.00 20.30
C LYS A 184 -10.98 11.29 20.97
N ASN A 185 -10.97 11.32 22.31
CA ASN A 185 -10.58 12.52 23.06
C ASN A 185 -9.10 12.90 22.85
N ALA A 186 -8.21 11.91 22.77
CA ALA A 186 -6.79 12.13 22.52
C ALA A 186 -6.55 12.63 21.08
N ILE A 187 -7.28 12.07 20.10
CA ILE A 187 -7.28 12.50 18.70
C ILE A 187 -7.75 13.96 18.59
N ASP A 188 -8.90 14.31 19.19
CA ASP A 188 -9.45 15.66 19.12
C ASP A 188 -8.50 16.68 19.76
N LYS A 189 -7.90 16.33 20.91
CA LYS A 189 -6.87 17.14 21.56
C LYS A 189 -5.66 17.33 20.64
N ALA A 190 -5.09 16.26 20.10
CA ALA A 190 -3.89 16.35 19.26
C ALA A 190 -4.14 17.12 17.95
N MET A 191 -5.33 17.00 17.35
CA MET A 191 -5.72 17.81 16.20
C MET A 191 -5.82 19.31 16.54
N LYS A 192 -6.38 19.64 17.71
CA LYS A 192 -6.43 21.03 18.20
C LYS A 192 -5.04 21.59 18.48
N ASP A 193 -4.18 20.80 19.12
CA ASP A 193 -2.79 21.19 19.40
C ASP A 193 -2.01 21.38 18.08
N GLY A 194 -2.24 20.52 17.09
CA GLY A 194 -1.69 20.66 15.73
C GLY A 194 -2.17 21.92 15.02
N LEU A 195 -3.46 22.25 15.11
CA LEU A 195 -4.02 23.49 14.55
C LEU A 195 -3.32 24.72 15.13
N GLU A 196 -3.21 24.80 16.46
CA GLU A 196 -2.58 25.92 17.16
C GLU A 196 -1.12 26.07 16.72
N LYS A 197 -0.37 24.96 16.69
CA LYS A 197 1.05 24.93 16.33
C LYS A 197 1.29 25.29 14.85
N SER A 198 0.45 24.80 13.93
CA SER A 198 0.67 24.96 12.49
C SER A 198 0.10 26.26 11.93
N LEU A 199 -1.02 26.75 12.47
CA LEU A 199 -1.75 27.90 11.93
C LEU A 199 -1.84 29.10 12.87
N GLY A 200 -1.29 29.01 14.10
CA GLY A 200 -1.30 30.11 15.07
C GLY A 200 -2.72 30.54 15.46
N GLY A 201 -3.59 29.57 15.69
CA GLY A 201 -4.99 29.78 16.08
C GLY A 201 -5.94 30.18 14.94
N LYS A 202 -5.45 30.35 13.70
CA LYS A 202 -6.34 30.56 12.54
C LYS A 202 -7.17 29.30 12.27
N PRO A 203 -8.45 29.42 11.94
CA PRO A 203 -9.28 28.27 11.60
C PRO A 203 -8.75 27.58 10.34
N ALA A 204 -8.85 26.25 10.30
CA ALA A 204 -8.61 25.51 9.06
C ALA A 204 -9.71 25.83 8.03
N THR A 205 -9.34 25.83 6.74
CA THR A 205 -10.26 26.18 5.64
C THR A 205 -10.63 24.99 4.77
N GLY A 206 -9.93 23.85 4.92
CA GLY A 206 -10.19 22.62 4.18
C GLY A 206 -11.12 21.65 4.91
N PRO A 207 -11.65 20.64 4.20
CA PRO A 207 -12.30 19.52 4.86
C PRO A 207 -11.27 18.70 5.62
N ARG A 208 -11.69 18.15 6.77
CA ARG A 208 -10.91 17.12 7.47
C ARG A 208 -10.90 15.84 6.63
N GLU A 209 -9.72 15.38 6.27
CA GLU A 209 -9.50 14.15 5.52
C GLU A 209 -9.01 13.06 6.48
N ARG A 210 -9.57 11.85 6.37
CA ARG A 210 -9.10 10.65 7.10
C ARG A 210 -8.66 9.61 6.09
N LYS A 211 -7.46 9.07 6.28
CA LYS A 211 -6.91 7.98 5.50
C LYS A 211 -6.50 6.86 6.42
N ASP A 212 -7.12 5.70 6.23
CA ASP A 212 -6.75 4.47 6.92
C ASP A 212 -5.96 3.57 5.97
N LEU A 213 -4.88 3.01 6.48
CA LEU A 213 -4.02 2.10 5.75
C LEU A 213 -3.87 0.80 6.54
N MET A 214 -4.23 -0.32 5.90
CA MET A 214 -4.03 -1.65 6.45
C MET A 214 -2.87 -2.34 5.75
N TYR A 215 -1.91 -2.86 6.52
CA TYR A 215 -0.81 -3.68 6.03
C TYR A 215 -0.84 -5.05 6.72
N LEU A 216 -0.67 -6.11 5.95
CA LEU A 216 -0.87 -7.50 6.39
C LEU A 216 0.30 -8.35 5.95
N THR A 217 0.93 -9.06 6.88
CA THR A 217 2.10 -9.91 6.56
C THR A 217 2.13 -11.18 7.40
N TRP A 218 2.70 -12.24 6.85
CA TRP A 218 3.03 -13.45 7.60
C TRP A 218 4.51 -13.41 8.00
N LEU A 219 4.81 -13.73 9.25
CA LEU A 219 6.17 -13.84 9.78
C LEU A 219 6.52 -15.33 9.91
N PRO A 220 7.20 -15.94 8.92
CA PRO A 220 7.46 -17.38 8.92
C PRO A 220 8.29 -17.83 10.13
N GLU A 221 9.22 -17.01 10.62
CA GLU A 221 10.11 -17.34 11.74
C GLU A 221 9.35 -17.53 13.06
N SER A 222 8.26 -16.79 13.26
CA SER A 222 7.41 -16.88 14.46
C SER A 222 6.09 -17.60 14.20
N SER A 223 5.79 -17.94 12.94
CA SER A 223 4.48 -18.46 12.51
C SER A 223 3.33 -17.58 13.00
N THR A 224 3.47 -16.26 12.82
CA THR A 224 2.46 -15.28 13.20
C THR A 224 2.00 -14.43 12.03
N LEU A 225 0.74 -14.03 12.06
CA LEU A 225 0.17 -13.01 11.19
C LEU A 225 0.30 -11.66 11.90
N ARG A 226 0.85 -10.65 11.23
CA ARG A 226 0.89 -9.28 11.74
C ARG A 226 -0.01 -8.40 10.89
N VAL A 227 -0.94 -7.69 11.55
CA VAL A 227 -1.90 -6.79 10.91
C VAL A 227 -1.68 -5.39 11.45
N HIS A 228 -1.25 -4.47 10.61
CA HIS A 228 -0.99 -3.08 10.96
C HIS A 228 -2.12 -2.20 10.46
N PHE A 229 -2.57 -1.29 11.31
CA PHE A 229 -3.46 -0.21 10.97
C PHE A 229 -2.75 1.10 11.23
N ARG A 230 -2.67 1.95 10.21
CA ARG A 230 -2.17 3.32 10.31
C ARG A 230 -3.26 4.28 9.86
N THR A 231 -3.66 5.18 10.74
CA THR A 231 -4.62 6.24 10.44
C THR A 231 -3.89 7.57 10.39
N THR A 232 -4.13 8.31 9.33
CA THR A 232 -3.74 9.70 9.16
C THR A 232 -5.01 10.55 9.13
N ILE A 233 -5.08 11.54 10.01
CA ILE A 233 -6.15 12.56 9.98
C ILE A 233 -5.47 13.88 9.67
N SER A 234 -5.92 14.55 8.61
CA SER A 234 -5.37 15.83 8.18
C SER A 234 -6.44 16.88 8.02
N ASP A 235 -6.03 18.12 8.23
CA ASP A 235 -6.78 19.33 7.98
C ASP A 235 -5.83 20.33 7.32
N GLY A 236 -6.31 21.50 6.90
CA GLY A 236 -5.41 22.52 6.41
C GLY A 236 -6.03 23.86 6.12
N ALA A 237 -5.16 24.85 5.99
CA ALA A 237 -5.49 26.16 5.46
C ALA A 237 -4.98 26.22 4.02
N TYR A 238 -5.90 26.03 3.08
CA TYR A 238 -5.60 26.01 1.65
C TYR A 238 -6.15 27.24 0.95
N THR A 239 -5.41 27.71 -0.05
CA THR A 239 -5.92 28.50 -1.16
C THR A 239 -5.89 27.64 -2.41
N VAL A 240 -7.00 27.62 -3.15
CA VAL A 240 -7.05 26.95 -4.44
C VAL A 240 -6.53 27.92 -5.48
N VAL A 241 -5.34 27.65 -6.02
CA VAL A 241 -4.76 28.44 -7.09
C VAL A 241 -5.17 27.77 -8.39
N ASN A 242 -5.98 28.47 -9.18
CA ASN A 242 -6.23 28.07 -10.56
C ASN A 242 -4.92 28.24 -11.33
N VAL A 243 -4.31 27.12 -11.70
CA VAL A 243 -3.22 27.14 -12.66
C VAL A 243 -3.87 27.46 -13.99
N GLY A 244 -3.88 28.75 -14.34
CA GLY A 244 -4.30 29.19 -15.66
C GLY A 244 -3.64 28.31 -16.72
N ASP A 245 -4.39 27.98 -17.77
CA ASP A 245 -4.01 27.04 -18.82
C ASP A 245 -2.50 27.09 -19.05
N PRO A 246 -1.73 26.09 -18.58
CA PRO A 246 -0.30 26.06 -18.77
C PRO A 246 -0.12 25.81 -20.26
N ARG A 247 -0.18 26.89 -21.04
CA ARG A 247 0.25 26.95 -22.42
C ARG A 247 1.75 26.75 -22.39
N LEU A 248 2.16 25.51 -22.11
CA LEU A 248 3.47 25.04 -22.45
C LEU A 248 3.60 25.38 -23.93
N PRO A 249 4.56 26.23 -24.33
CA PRO A 249 4.73 26.57 -25.73
C PRO A 249 4.80 25.23 -26.48
N PRO A 250 4.07 25.06 -27.60
CA PRO A 250 4.01 23.79 -28.31
C PRO A 250 5.44 23.34 -28.57
N ARG A 251 5.92 22.39 -27.76
CA ARG A 251 7.25 21.84 -27.91
C ARG A 251 7.12 21.01 -29.18
N LYS A 252 7.60 21.55 -30.30
CA LYS A 252 7.76 20.78 -31.53
C LYS A 252 8.62 19.58 -31.12
N LEU A 253 7.97 18.44 -30.91
CA LEU A 253 8.69 17.19 -30.74
C LEU A 253 9.58 17.07 -31.97
N PRO A 254 10.88 16.79 -31.82
CA PRO A 254 11.71 16.51 -32.97
C PRO A 254 10.98 15.46 -33.80
N LEU A 255 10.66 15.81 -35.06
CA LEU A 255 10.07 14.86 -35.99
C LEU A 255 10.96 13.62 -35.96
N ALA A 256 10.35 12.45 -35.74
CA ALA A 256 11.07 11.19 -35.76
C ALA A 256 11.95 11.19 -37.02
N PRO A 257 13.27 10.99 -36.89
CA PRO A 257 14.16 11.04 -38.05
C PRO A 257 13.69 9.98 -39.05
N LYS A 258 13.11 10.42 -40.17
CA LYS A 258 12.69 9.55 -41.26
C LYS A 258 13.92 8.78 -41.72
N GLY A 259 13.91 7.45 -41.54
CA GLY A 259 14.83 6.55 -42.24
C GLY A 259 16.08 6.07 -41.51
N LYS A 260 16.29 6.31 -40.21
CA LYS A 260 17.36 5.60 -39.47
C LYS A 260 16.86 4.28 -38.91
N VAL A 261 17.02 3.23 -39.71
CA VAL A 261 17.04 1.84 -39.22
C VAL A 261 18.25 1.74 -38.27
N LEU A 262 18.00 1.62 -36.97
CA LEU A 262 19.09 1.39 -36.01
C LEU A 262 19.73 0.03 -36.33
N PRO A 263 21.08 -0.08 -36.29
CA PRO A 263 21.76 -1.34 -36.53
C PRO A 263 21.23 -2.42 -35.58
N ARG A 264 20.88 -3.54 -36.20
CA ARG A 264 20.11 -4.65 -35.67
C ARG A 264 21.04 -5.55 -34.86
N ASP A 265 20.98 -5.49 -33.53
CA ASP A 265 21.71 -6.48 -32.71
C ASP A 265 21.03 -7.85 -32.85
N PRO A 266 21.73 -8.90 -33.32
CA PRO A 266 21.19 -10.24 -33.43
C PRO A 266 20.90 -10.78 -32.02
N GLY A 267 19.62 -10.79 -31.64
CA GLY A 267 19.14 -11.23 -30.32
C GLY A 267 18.16 -10.27 -29.64
N SER A 268 17.94 -9.07 -30.20
CA SER A 268 16.98 -8.10 -29.65
C SER A 268 15.54 -8.41 -30.10
N VAL A 269 14.63 -8.60 -29.12
CA VAL A 269 13.19 -8.80 -29.36
C VAL A 269 12.61 -7.48 -29.89
N VAL A 270 12.07 -7.50 -31.10
CA VAL A 270 11.45 -6.33 -31.74
C VAL A 270 10.15 -6.00 -31.00
N PHE A 271 10.16 -4.96 -30.18
CA PHE A 271 8.92 -4.30 -29.76
C PHE A 271 8.42 -3.47 -30.94
N ILE A 272 7.56 -4.07 -31.77
CA ILE A 272 6.72 -3.30 -32.69
C ILE A 272 5.68 -2.60 -31.81
N VAL A 273 6.00 -1.38 -31.38
CA VAL A 273 4.98 -0.51 -30.79
C VAL A 273 4.05 -0.13 -31.94
N PRO A 274 2.75 -0.50 -31.91
CA PRO A 274 1.82 -0.09 -32.94
C PRO A 274 1.89 1.43 -33.13
N GLU A 275 1.91 1.89 -34.38
CA GLU A 275 1.98 3.31 -34.75
C GLU A 275 0.66 4.06 -34.44
N GLU A 276 -0.07 3.64 -33.41
CA GLU A 276 -1.09 4.46 -32.81
C GLU A 276 -0.37 5.47 -31.92
N PHE A 277 -0.22 6.68 -32.44
CA PHE A 277 0.16 7.86 -31.69
C PHE A 277 -0.49 7.83 -30.30
N VAL A 278 0.32 7.58 -29.26
CA VAL A 278 -0.10 7.84 -27.89
C VAL A 278 -0.22 9.35 -27.76
N LEU A 279 -1.35 9.90 -28.21
CA LEU A 279 -1.77 11.25 -27.88
C LEU A 279 -1.84 11.27 -26.37
N ARG A 280 -0.81 11.85 -25.72
CA ARG A 280 -0.91 12.18 -24.30
C ARG A 280 -2.17 12.99 -24.16
N ALA A 281 -3.15 12.46 -23.44
CA ALA A 281 -4.37 13.20 -23.13
C ALA A 281 -3.95 14.59 -22.66
N ALA A 282 -4.46 15.62 -23.35
CA ALA A 282 -4.17 16.98 -22.95
C ALA A 282 -4.56 17.11 -21.47
N PRO A 283 -3.71 17.75 -20.63
CA PRO A 283 -4.06 17.93 -19.24
C PRO A 283 -5.45 18.57 -19.16
N PRO A 284 -6.29 18.13 -18.20
CA PRO A 284 -7.64 18.67 -18.08
C PRO A 284 -7.58 20.19 -18.00
N LYS A 285 -8.41 20.87 -18.79
CA LYS A 285 -8.55 22.32 -18.73
C LYS A 285 -8.99 22.70 -17.30
N ASN A 286 -8.40 23.76 -16.74
CA ASN A 286 -8.64 24.25 -15.37
C ASN A 286 -8.07 23.35 -14.26
N PHE A 287 -6.79 23.01 -14.34
CA PHE A 287 -6.12 22.34 -13.23
C PHE A 287 -5.99 23.29 -12.03
N ALA A 288 -6.68 22.98 -10.94
CA ALA A 288 -6.61 23.73 -9.71
C ALA A 288 -5.64 23.04 -8.74
N THR A 289 -4.66 23.76 -8.21
CA THR A 289 -3.71 23.23 -7.22
C THR A 289 -3.99 23.83 -5.85
N LYS A 290 -4.08 22.98 -4.82
CA LYS A 290 -4.11 23.45 -3.43
C LYS A 290 -2.71 23.92 -3.03
N VAL A 291 -2.61 25.17 -2.57
CA VAL A 291 -1.41 25.77 -1.98
C VAL A 291 -1.74 26.15 -0.54
N GLY A 292 -0.81 26.00 0.39
CA GLY A 292 -1.04 26.35 1.79
C GLY A 292 -0.42 25.37 2.75
N THR A 293 -0.98 25.25 3.95
CA THR A 293 -0.43 24.43 5.03
C THR A 293 -1.40 23.31 5.36
N THR A 294 -0.93 22.07 5.21
CA THR A 294 -1.59 20.86 5.73
C THR A 294 -1.02 20.58 7.11
N PHE A 295 -1.87 20.20 8.06
CA PHE A 295 -1.42 19.68 9.35
C PHE A 295 -2.31 18.51 9.74
N GLY A 296 -1.86 17.71 10.69
CA GLY A 296 -2.64 16.54 11.08
C GLY A 296 -1.94 15.70 12.12
N ILE A 297 -2.48 14.50 12.31
CA ILE A 297 -1.90 13.48 13.16
C ILE A 297 -1.76 12.15 12.42
N GLU A 298 -0.78 11.36 12.85
CA GLU A 298 -0.59 9.98 12.42
C GLU A 298 -0.45 9.07 13.64
N PHE A 299 -1.22 7.98 13.66
CA PHE A 299 -1.23 7.00 14.75
C PHE A 299 -1.73 5.65 14.24
N GLY A 300 -1.66 4.61 15.07
CA GLY A 300 -1.99 3.27 14.61
C GLY A 300 -1.86 2.18 15.65
N GLN A 301 -2.27 0.98 15.28
CA GLN A 301 -2.09 -0.22 16.09
C GLN A 301 -1.73 -1.39 15.18
N ALA A 302 -0.79 -2.22 15.63
CA ALA A 302 -0.52 -3.52 15.02
C ALA A 302 -0.98 -4.63 15.95
N TYR A 303 -1.53 -5.69 15.36
CA TYR A 303 -1.97 -6.89 16.05
C TYR A 303 -1.11 -8.06 15.60
N ILE A 304 -0.58 -8.80 16.57
CA ILE A 304 0.18 -10.03 16.34
C ILE A 304 -0.75 -11.19 16.65
N VAL A 305 -0.97 -12.05 15.66
CA VAL A 305 -1.91 -13.16 15.73
C VAL A 305 -1.17 -14.46 15.51
N ASN A 306 -1.36 -15.42 16.42
CA ASN A 306 -0.73 -16.72 16.29
C ASN A 306 -1.40 -17.60 15.22
N LYS A 307 -0.82 -18.78 14.94
CA LYS A 307 -1.37 -19.75 13.99
C LYS A 307 -2.77 -20.29 14.30
N LYS A 308 -3.29 -20.04 15.51
CA LYS A 308 -4.66 -20.40 15.92
C LYS A 308 -5.68 -19.29 15.64
N GLY A 309 -5.23 -18.11 15.19
CA GLY A 309 -6.09 -16.96 14.99
C GLY A 309 -6.32 -16.14 16.26
N GLU A 310 -5.55 -16.37 17.33
CA GLU A 310 -5.64 -15.62 18.58
C GLU A 310 -4.68 -14.43 18.55
N VAL A 311 -5.16 -13.24 18.91
CA VAL A 311 -4.31 -12.06 19.09
C VAL A 311 -3.45 -12.28 20.34
N THR A 312 -2.13 -12.39 20.19
CA THR A 312 -1.18 -12.62 21.28
C THR A 312 -0.44 -11.36 21.73
N GLY A 313 -0.45 -10.31 20.92
CA GLY A 313 0.22 -9.05 21.23
C GLY A 313 -0.35 -7.88 20.45
N THR A 314 -0.08 -6.68 20.97
CA THR A 314 -0.40 -5.44 20.27
C THR A 314 0.76 -4.47 20.34
N GLU A 315 0.97 -3.73 19.26
CA GLU A 315 1.95 -2.65 19.23
C GLU A 315 1.23 -1.36 18.89
N THR A 316 1.56 -0.28 19.59
CA THR A 316 0.91 1.02 19.41
C THR A 316 1.86 1.96 18.69
N LEU A 317 1.40 2.52 17.57
CA LEU A 317 2.00 3.71 16.96
C LEU A 317 1.35 4.92 17.65
N PRO A 318 2.07 5.67 18.51
CA PRO A 318 1.48 6.74 19.30
C PRO A 318 0.87 7.83 18.41
N ILE A 319 0.14 8.77 18.99
CA ILE A 319 -0.31 9.96 18.25
C ILE A 319 0.87 10.92 18.10
N ASP A 320 1.16 11.33 16.87
CA ASP A 320 2.13 12.39 16.58
C ASP A 320 1.58 13.34 15.53
N SER A 321 1.90 14.61 15.70
CA SER A 321 1.45 15.69 14.83
C SER A 321 2.42 15.86 13.67
N PHE A 322 1.91 16.21 12.50
CA PHE A 322 2.72 16.63 11.36
C PHE A 322 2.23 17.95 10.79
N THR A 323 3.10 18.61 10.04
CA THR A 323 2.81 19.82 9.26
C THR A 323 3.53 19.70 7.93
N GLN A 324 2.84 20.00 6.84
CA GLN A 324 3.36 19.97 5.49
C GLN A 324 2.96 21.25 4.77
N GLN A 325 3.96 21.95 4.23
CA GLN A 325 3.72 23.08 3.34
C GLN A 325 3.49 22.57 1.92
N LEU A 326 2.32 22.87 1.36
CA LEU A 326 2.02 22.69 -0.05
C LEU A 326 2.48 23.93 -0.81
N ASN A 327 3.59 23.78 -1.52
CA ASN A 327 4.14 24.86 -2.34
C ASN A 327 3.38 24.95 -3.68
N ALA A 328 3.27 26.17 -4.20
CA ALA A 328 2.82 26.37 -5.57
C ALA A 328 3.78 25.67 -6.55
N PRO A 329 3.29 25.10 -7.67
CA PRO A 329 4.15 24.50 -8.68
C PRO A 329 5.19 25.52 -9.17
N VAL A 330 6.47 25.16 -9.07
CA VAL A 330 7.58 25.99 -9.56
C VAL A 330 7.50 26.03 -11.09
N GLY A 331 7.17 27.19 -11.66
CA GLY A 331 7.09 27.39 -13.12
C GLY A 331 5.85 28.14 -13.61
N ILE A 332 4.85 28.35 -12.75
CA ILE A 332 3.75 29.27 -13.05
C ILE A 332 4.22 30.66 -12.65
N GLY A 333 5.12 31.22 -13.46
CA GLY A 333 5.53 32.60 -13.33
C GLY A 333 4.32 33.49 -13.53
N GLY A 334 3.72 33.94 -12.42
CA GLY A 334 3.14 35.28 -12.42
C GLY A 334 4.18 36.27 -12.95
N PRO A 335 3.77 37.41 -13.52
CA PRO A 335 4.71 38.41 -14.01
C PRO A 335 5.76 38.65 -12.92
N ARG A 336 7.04 38.39 -13.25
CA ARG A 336 8.14 38.70 -12.34
C ARG A 336 7.93 40.15 -11.91
N PRO A 337 7.97 40.49 -10.60
CA PRO A 337 7.96 41.88 -10.21
C PRO A 337 9.03 42.59 -11.05
N LEU A 338 8.61 43.63 -11.78
CA LEU A 338 9.53 44.42 -12.58
C LEU A 338 10.70 44.81 -11.68
N PRO A 339 11.95 44.74 -12.18
CA PRO A 339 13.09 45.23 -11.42
C PRO A 339 12.75 46.62 -10.88
N LEU A 340 12.83 46.79 -9.57
CA LEU A 340 12.68 48.12 -8.99
C LEU A 340 13.70 49.04 -9.66
N PRO A 341 13.35 50.30 -9.97
CA PRO A 341 14.31 51.27 -10.48
C PRO A 341 15.56 51.26 -9.60
N VAL A 342 16.73 51.11 -10.24
CA VAL A 342 18.01 51.20 -9.53
C VAL A 342 18.03 52.55 -8.82
N PRO A 343 18.24 52.61 -7.48
CA PRO A 343 18.37 53.87 -6.78
C PRO A 343 19.47 54.72 -7.45
N PRO A 344 19.27 56.03 -7.63
CA PRO A 344 20.33 56.88 -8.16
C PRO A 344 21.58 56.74 -7.29
N VAL A 345 22.73 56.53 -7.93
CA VAL A 345 24.02 56.50 -7.27
C VAL A 345 24.18 57.85 -6.55
N ARG A 346 24.27 57.82 -5.22
CA ARG A 346 24.65 59.02 -4.47
C ARG A 346 26.10 59.31 -4.83
N GLU A 347 26.32 60.42 -5.52
CA GLU A 347 27.65 61.02 -5.60
C GLU A 347 28.04 61.45 -4.19
N GLU A 348 29.04 60.77 -3.61
CA GLU A 348 29.71 61.24 -2.40
C GLU A 348 30.45 62.53 -2.76
N LYS A 349 30.11 63.62 -2.06
CA LYS A 349 30.80 64.92 -2.12
C LYS A 349 31.77 65.06 -0.98
#